data_AF-A0A923A5E7-F1
#
_entry.id   AF-A0A923A5E7-F1
#
_cell.length_a   1.000
_cell.length_b   1.000
_cell.length_c   1.000
_cell.angle_alpha   90.00
_cell.angle_beta   90.00
_cell.angle_gamma   90.00
#
_symmetry.space_group_name_H-M   'P 1'
#
loop_
_entity.id
_entity.type
_entity.pdbx_description
1 polymer ?
#
loop_
_entity_poly.entity_id
_entity_poly.type
_entity_poly.pdbx_seq_one_letter_code
_entity_poly.pdbx_strand_id
1 'polypeptide(L)'
;LEGLREKLEMNITERLDRLKEFSVKVTQSDPEDVRSKELSREWPEIESLIRKNKSTSESQKTLSEFKEIIRKGIQKIGLEYIRVIQDLSPHEAAVGSRWLQHTIDEILLKVFDRLPSFGFSTKMEQGT
;
A
#
# COMPACT_ATOMS: atom_id res chain seq x y z
N LEU A 1 12.67 6.50 17.88
CA LEU A 1 11.92 5.67 16.90
C LEU A 1 10.41 5.72 17.16
N GLU A 2 9.97 5.83 18.40
CA GLU A 2 8.54 5.89 18.79
C GLU A 2 7.78 7.07 18.17
N GLY A 3 8.27 8.30 18.30
CA GLY A 3 7.63 9.47 17.67
C GLY A 3 7.60 9.46 16.13
N LEU A 4 8.47 8.67 15.45
CA LEU A 4 8.39 8.45 14.00
C LEU A 4 7.27 7.46 13.68
N ARG A 5 7.18 6.38 14.47
CA ARG A 5 6.11 5.39 14.35
C ARG A 5 4.73 6.03 14.58
N GLU A 6 4.59 6.85 15.62
CA GLU A 6 3.35 7.59 15.89
C GLU A 6 2.95 8.50 14.72
N LYS A 7 3.90 9.26 14.17
CA LYS A 7 3.64 10.10 12.99
C LYS A 7 3.23 9.28 11.77
N LEU A 8 3.83 8.12 11.55
CA LEU A 8 3.46 7.22 10.46
C LEU A 8 2.04 6.68 10.64
N GLU A 9 1.72 6.17 11.83
CA GLU A 9 0.37 5.67 12.16
C GLU A 9 -0.69 6.77 12.02
N MET A 10 -0.38 8.00 12.45
CA MET A 10 -1.26 9.16 12.31
C MET A 10 -1.52 9.48 10.83
N ASN A 11 -0.48 9.51 9.99
CA ASN A 11 -0.62 9.78 8.55
C ASN A 11 -1.39 8.66 7.83
N ILE A 12 -1.17 7.39 8.21
CA ILE A 12 -1.90 6.25 7.65
C ILE A 12 -3.38 6.35 8.02
N THR A 13 -3.68 6.65 9.28
CA THR A 13 -5.04 6.82 9.78
C THR A 13 -5.76 7.95 9.05
N GLU A 14 -5.14 9.12 8.93
CA GLU A 14 -5.70 10.26 8.20
C GLU A 14 -6.02 9.91 6.74
N ARG A 15 -5.12 9.19 6.06
CA ARG A 15 -5.33 8.78 4.66
C ARG A 15 -6.46 7.78 4.52
N LEU A 16 -6.59 6.84 5.46
CA LEU A 16 -7.72 5.91 5.51
C LEU A 16 -9.04 6.64 5.76
N ASP A 17 -9.06 7.60 6.68
CA ASP A 17 -10.25 8.42 6.97
C ASP A 17 -10.67 9.25 5.74
N ARG A 18 -9.71 9.85 5.03
CA ARG A 18 -9.98 10.55 3.77
C ARG A 18 -10.53 9.63 2.68
N LEU A 19 -10.02 8.40 2.58
CA LEU A 19 -10.50 7.43 1.61
C LEU A 19 -11.93 6.95 1.94
N LYS A 20 -12.26 6.82 3.23
CA LYS A 20 -13.62 6.59 3.71
C LYS A 20 -14.55 7.74 3.34
N GLU A 21 -14.14 8.98 3.62
CA GLU A 21 -14.94 10.14 3.26
C GLU A 21 -15.18 10.21 1.75
N PHE A 22 -14.16 9.86 0.95
CA PHE A 22 -14.29 9.79 -0.49
C PHE A 22 -15.36 8.77 -0.92
N SER A 23 -15.35 7.53 -0.38
CA SER A 23 -16.35 6.51 -0.76
C SER A 23 -17.79 6.96 -0.46
N VAL A 24 -18.00 7.66 0.66
CA VAL A 24 -19.29 8.25 1.01
C VAL A 24 -19.69 9.37 0.04
N LYS A 25 -18.78 10.31 -0.25
CA LYS A 25 -19.05 11.46 -1.12
C LYS A 25 -19.38 11.05 -2.55
N VAL A 26 -18.69 10.04 -3.10
CA VAL A 26 -18.99 9.57 -4.46
C VAL A 26 -20.38 8.93 -4.52
N THR A 27 -20.76 8.14 -3.51
CA THR A 27 -22.12 7.55 -3.42
C THR A 27 -23.21 8.62 -3.31
N GLN A 28 -22.95 9.71 -2.61
CA GLN A 28 -23.89 10.84 -2.51
C GLN A 28 -24.02 11.62 -3.83
N SER A 29 -22.94 11.67 -4.62
CA SER A 29 -22.89 12.43 -5.88
C SER A 29 -23.57 11.70 -7.03
N ASP A 30 -23.49 10.36 -7.05
CA ASP A 30 -24.20 9.51 -7.99
C ASP A 30 -24.83 8.33 -7.24
N PRO A 31 -26.06 8.51 -6.71
CA PRO A 31 -26.76 7.47 -5.99
C PRO A 31 -27.18 6.30 -6.86
N GLU A 32 -26.99 6.30 -8.18
CA GLU A 32 -27.32 5.15 -9.04
C GLU A 32 -26.07 4.37 -9.47
N ASP A 33 -24.86 4.93 -9.27
CA ASP A 33 -23.62 4.22 -9.57
C ASP A 33 -23.43 3.00 -8.66
N VAL A 34 -23.51 1.82 -9.29
CA VAL A 34 -23.34 0.51 -8.66
C VAL A 34 -21.98 0.39 -7.97
N ARG A 35 -20.92 0.96 -8.57
CA ARG A 35 -19.57 0.89 -8.01
C ARG A 35 -19.45 1.70 -6.73
N SER A 36 -20.01 2.90 -6.71
CA SER A 36 -20.02 3.76 -5.52
C SER A 36 -20.78 3.13 -4.36
N LYS A 37 -21.98 2.58 -4.62
CA LYS A 37 -22.76 1.82 -3.63
C LYS A 37 -21.98 0.62 -3.08
N GLU A 38 -21.35 -0.15 -3.95
CA GLU A 38 -20.55 -1.31 -3.54
C GLU A 38 -19.36 -0.89 -2.66
N LEU A 39 -18.59 0.12 -3.08
CA LEU A 39 -17.47 0.65 -2.32
C LEU A 39 -17.88 1.15 -0.94
N SER A 40 -18.99 1.89 -0.84
CA SER A 40 -19.49 2.37 0.44
C SER A 40 -19.96 1.23 1.35
N ARG A 41 -20.62 0.21 0.80
CA ARG A 41 -21.10 -0.97 1.54
C ARG A 41 -19.95 -1.82 2.08
N GLU A 42 -18.95 -2.09 1.24
CA GLU A 42 -17.82 -2.98 1.57
C GLU A 42 -16.71 -2.25 2.35
N TRP A 43 -16.80 -0.92 2.51
CA TRP A 43 -15.79 -0.10 3.17
C TRP A 43 -15.31 -0.65 4.53
N PRO A 44 -16.18 -1.07 5.48
CA PRO A 44 -15.73 -1.56 6.78
C PRO A 44 -14.79 -2.77 6.68
N GLU A 45 -15.06 -3.67 5.72
CA GLU A 45 -14.22 -4.85 5.49
C GLU A 45 -12.92 -4.48 4.76
N ILE A 46 -12.97 -3.57 3.79
CA ILE A 46 -11.78 -3.02 3.11
C ILE A 46 -10.86 -2.32 4.11
N GLU A 47 -11.40 -1.48 4.98
CA GLU A 47 -10.64 -0.79 6.02
C GLU A 47 -9.99 -1.79 6.99
N SER A 48 -10.76 -2.79 7.43
CA SER A 48 -10.27 -3.90 8.25
C SER A 48 -9.12 -4.65 7.56
N LEU A 49 -9.23 -4.93 6.26
CA LEU A 49 -8.18 -5.58 5.47
C LEU A 49 -6.91 -4.74 5.40
N ILE A 50 -7.01 -3.44 5.13
CA ILE A 50 -5.85 -2.55 5.05
C ILE A 50 -5.16 -2.45 6.43
N ARG A 51 -5.92 -2.28 7.51
CA ARG A 51 -5.37 -2.18 8.88
C ARG A 51 -4.76 -3.49 9.38
N LYS A 52 -5.29 -4.64 8.98
CA LYS A 52 -4.81 -5.96 9.40
C LYS A 52 -3.76 -6.56 8.46
N ASN A 53 -3.44 -5.92 7.34
CA ASN A 53 -2.55 -6.52 6.36
C ASN A 53 -1.17 -6.78 6.98
N LYS A 54 -0.81 -8.05 7.04
CA LYS A 54 0.54 -8.50 7.39
C LYS A 54 1.27 -8.78 6.09
N SER A 55 2.47 -8.24 5.92
CA SER A 55 3.33 -8.53 4.77
C SER A 55 3.53 -10.04 4.61
N THR A 56 3.46 -10.53 3.38
CA THR A 56 3.81 -11.92 3.04
C THR A 56 5.29 -12.20 3.22
N SER A 57 5.69 -13.48 3.11
CA SER A 57 7.10 -13.88 3.11
C SER A 57 7.91 -13.18 2.01
N GLU A 58 7.35 -12.94 0.83
CA GLU A 58 8.04 -12.28 -0.28
C GLU A 58 8.19 -10.76 -0.05
N SER A 59 7.16 -10.10 0.47
CA SER A 59 7.24 -8.71 0.92
C SER A 59 8.27 -8.55 2.06
N GLN A 60 8.35 -9.52 2.98
CA GLN A 60 9.35 -9.52 4.06
C GLN A 60 10.79 -9.69 3.55
N LYS A 61 11.00 -10.49 2.50
CA LYS A 61 12.32 -10.68 1.88
C LYS A 61 12.80 -9.37 1.24
N THR A 62 11.98 -8.78 0.38
CA THR A 62 12.31 -7.51 -0.30
C THR A 62 12.47 -6.35 0.69
N LEU A 63 11.69 -6.31 1.78
CA LEU A 63 11.89 -5.39 2.89
C LEU A 63 13.25 -5.58 3.57
N SER A 64 13.66 -6.83 3.79
CA SER A 64 14.94 -7.14 4.44
C SER A 64 16.12 -6.70 3.57
N GLU A 65 16.04 -6.95 2.27
CA GLU A 65 17.02 -6.46 1.29
C GLU A 65 17.10 -4.93 1.29
N PHE A 66 15.93 -4.25 1.27
CA PHE A 66 15.89 -2.79 1.32
C PHE A 66 16.43 -2.23 2.64
N LYS A 67 16.15 -2.85 3.78
CA LYS A 67 16.72 -2.46 5.08
C LYS A 67 18.24 -2.52 5.07
N GLU A 68 18.83 -3.53 4.45
CA GLU A 68 20.29 -3.65 4.35
C GLU A 68 20.89 -2.56 3.45
N ILE A 69 20.21 -2.20 2.36
CA ILE A 69 20.57 -1.06 1.51
C ILE A 69 20.60 0.24 2.34
N ILE A 70 19.54 0.52 3.10
CA ILE A 70 19.47 1.70 3.96
C ILE A 70 20.56 1.67 5.03
N ARG A 71 20.83 0.51 5.65
CA ARG A 71 21.89 0.36 6.65
C ARG A 71 23.26 0.71 6.08
N LYS A 72 23.58 0.23 4.88
CA LYS A 72 24.83 0.55 4.17
C LYS A 72 24.90 2.04 3.81
N GLY A 73 23.80 2.62 3.34
CA GLY A 73 23.70 4.06 3.05
C GLY A 73 23.97 4.91 4.29
N ILE A 74 23.40 4.54 5.45
CA ILE A 74 23.66 5.20 6.74
C ILE A 74 25.13 5.10 7.13
N GLN A 75 25.76 3.93 6.95
CA GLN A 75 27.18 3.76 7.26
C GLN A 75 28.09 4.63 6.39
N LYS A 76 27.69 4.90 5.15
CA LYS A 76 28.45 5.72 4.18
C LYS A 76 28.22 7.23 4.37
N ILE A 77 26.98 7.65 4.59
CA ILE A 77 26.54 9.06 4.48
C ILE A 77 26.25 9.67 5.86
N GLY A 78 25.98 8.84 6.87
CA GLY A 78 25.53 9.24 8.19
C GLY A 78 24.02 9.08 8.39
N LEU A 79 23.52 9.58 9.51
CA LEU A 79 22.12 9.38 9.96
C LEU A 79 21.10 10.31 9.28
N GLU A 80 21.53 11.11 8.29
CA GLU A 80 20.65 11.98 7.51
C GLU A 80 19.79 11.15 6.54
N TYR A 81 18.71 10.55 7.04
CA TYR A 81 17.90 9.60 6.29
C TYR A 81 17.40 10.13 4.93
N ILE A 82 17.02 11.41 4.83
CA ILE A 82 16.61 12.01 3.55
C ILE A 82 17.75 11.96 2.54
N ARG A 83 18.97 12.29 2.97
CA ARG A 83 20.16 12.24 2.14
C ARG A 83 20.53 10.82 1.76
N VAL A 84 20.38 9.87 2.69
CA VAL A 84 20.57 8.43 2.41
C VAL A 84 19.61 7.94 1.32
N ILE A 85 18.34 8.33 1.38
CA ILE A 85 17.34 7.97 0.36
C ILE A 85 17.64 8.65 -0.98
N GLN A 86 18.09 9.91 -0.97
CA GLN A 86 18.43 10.65 -2.19
C GLN A 86 19.71 10.13 -2.87
N ASP A 87 20.62 9.49 -2.14
CA ASP A 87 21.86 8.91 -2.70
C ASP A 87 21.68 7.47 -3.21
N LEU A 88 20.48 6.89 -3.11
CA LEU A 88 20.22 5.55 -3.61
C LEU A 88 20.44 5.49 -5.12
N SER A 89 21.18 4.47 -5.57
CA SER A 89 21.28 4.17 -6.99
C SER A 89 19.91 3.76 -7.56
N PRO A 90 19.71 3.84 -8.89
CA PRO A 90 18.47 3.38 -9.51
C PRO A 90 18.11 1.93 -9.16
N HIS A 91 19.11 1.06 -9.01
CA HIS A 91 18.90 -0.33 -8.60
C HIS A 91 18.39 -0.45 -7.16
N GLU A 92 19.02 0.27 -6.24
CA GLU A 92 18.65 0.27 -4.81
C GLU A 92 17.26 0.87 -4.59
N ALA A 93 16.96 1.98 -5.27
CA ALA A 93 15.63 2.58 -5.26
C ALA A 93 14.57 1.59 -5.80
N ALA A 94 14.89 0.85 -6.87
CA ALA A 94 13.98 -0.15 -7.44
C ALA A 94 13.67 -1.29 -6.45
N VAL A 95 14.61 -1.70 -5.59
CA VAL A 95 14.34 -2.69 -4.53
C VAL A 95 13.27 -2.17 -3.56
N GLY A 96 13.40 -0.93 -3.09
CA GLY A 96 12.42 -0.28 -2.21
C GLY A 96 11.05 -0.12 -2.88
N SER A 97 11.02 0.32 -4.14
CA SER A 97 9.79 0.44 -4.92
C SER A 97 9.10 -0.91 -5.12
N ARG A 98 9.84 -1.98 -5.42
CA ARG A 98 9.28 -3.33 -5.56
C ARG A 98 8.65 -3.83 -4.26
N TRP A 99 9.32 -3.63 -3.13
CA TRP A 99 8.75 -3.99 -1.82
C TRP A 99 7.42 -3.27 -1.56
N LEU A 100 7.36 -1.95 -1.81
CA LEU A 100 6.13 -1.18 -1.67
C LEU A 100 5.05 -1.67 -2.63
N GLN A 101 5.40 -1.91 -3.89
CA GLN A 101 4.45 -2.36 -4.91
C GLN A 101 3.85 -3.72 -4.55
N HIS A 102 4.67 -4.72 -4.15
CA HIS A 102 4.16 -6.02 -3.70
C HIS A 102 3.17 -5.89 -2.53
N THR A 103 3.47 -5.00 -1.59
CA THR A 103 2.56 -4.74 -0.46
C THR A 103 1.22 -4.17 -0.92
N ILE A 104 1.24 -3.29 -1.92
CA ILE A 104 0.02 -2.72 -2.51
C ILE A 104 -0.74 -3.76 -3.32
N ASP A 105 -0.06 -4.53 -4.18
CA ASP A 105 -0.67 -5.56 -5.03
C ASP A 105 -1.41 -6.61 -4.19
N GLU A 106 -0.81 -7.06 -3.08
CA GLU A 106 -1.43 -8.00 -2.15
C GLU A 106 -2.71 -7.47 -1.51
N ILE A 107 -2.75 -6.18 -1.18
CA ILE A 107 -3.94 -5.53 -0.62
C ILE A 107 -4.99 -5.39 -1.72
N LEU A 108 -4.60 -4.92 -2.90
CA LEU A 108 -5.50 -4.70 -4.03
C LEU A 108 -6.20 -5.98 -4.46
N LEU A 109 -5.49 -7.12 -4.51
CA LEU A 109 -6.12 -8.41 -4.80
C LEU A 109 -7.27 -8.72 -3.83
N LYS A 110 -7.03 -8.59 -2.52
CA LYS A 110 -8.06 -8.83 -1.48
C LYS A 110 -9.19 -7.81 -1.51
N VAL A 111 -8.89 -6.57 -1.89
CA VAL A 111 -9.89 -5.50 -2.03
C VAL A 111 -10.76 -5.74 -3.26
N PHE A 112 -10.19 -6.12 -4.40
CA PHE A 112 -10.95 -6.41 -5.62
C PHE A 112 -11.81 -7.66 -5.50
N ASP A 113 -11.42 -8.66 -4.70
CA ASP A 113 -12.29 -9.78 -4.35
C ASP A 113 -13.58 -9.33 -3.63
N ARG A 114 -13.55 -8.16 -2.96
CA ARG A 114 -14.72 -7.54 -2.33
C ARG A 114 -15.45 -6.56 -3.22
N LEU A 115 -14.77 -6.05 -4.25
CA LEU A 115 -15.28 -5.04 -5.18
C LEU A 115 -15.37 -5.59 -6.61
N PRO A 116 -16.19 -6.62 -6.87
CA PRO A 116 -16.27 -7.25 -8.18
C PRO A 116 -16.71 -6.27 -9.28
N SER A 117 -17.47 -5.21 -8.96
CA SER A 117 -17.86 -4.19 -9.94
C SER A 117 -16.69 -3.30 -10.40
N PHE A 118 -15.56 -3.35 -9.69
CA PHE A 118 -14.30 -2.69 -10.04
C PHE A 118 -13.33 -3.61 -10.78
N GLY A 119 -13.72 -4.87 -11.03
CA GLY A 119 -12.81 -5.94 -11.41
C GLY A 119 -11.95 -5.67 -12.64
N PHE A 120 -10.68 -6.07 -12.53
CA PHE A 120 -9.82 -6.42 -13.65
C PHE A 120 -10.23 -7.80 -14.19
N SER A 121 -10.35 -7.94 -15.51
CA SER A 121 -10.50 -9.24 -16.17
C SER A 121 -9.19 -10.01 -16.02
N THR A 122 -9.07 -10.89 -15.02
CA THR A 122 -7.99 -11.88 -14.92
C THR A 122 -8.19 -12.94 -16.01
N LYS A 123 -7.91 -12.58 -17.25
CA LYS A 123 -7.41 -13.54 -18.23
C LYS A 123 -5.99 -13.89 -17.81
N MET A 124 -5.88 -14.79 -16.83
CA MET A 124 -4.66 -15.58 -16.68
C MET A 124 -4.54 -16.40 -17.95
N GLU A 125 -3.57 -16.05 -18.79
CA GLU A 125 -3.09 -16.90 -19.87
C GLU A 125 -2.77 -18.28 -19.28
N GLN A 126 -3.65 -19.25 -19.52
CA GLN A 126 -3.20 -20.63 -19.56
C GLN A 126 -2.47 -20.78 -20.90
N GLY A 127 -1.16 -20.56 -20.85
CA GLY A 127 -0.26 -21.07 -21.87
C GLY A 127 -0.48 -22.58 -21.98
N THR A 128 -0.94 -22.99 -23.16
CA THR A 128 -0.74 -24.35 -23.66
C THR A 128 0.13 -24.24 -24.90
#